data_AF-A0A0D0HF56-F1
#
_entry.id   AF-A0A0D0HF56-F1
#
_cell.length_a   1.000
_cell.length_b   1.000
_cell.length_c   1.000
_cell.angle_alpha   90.00
_cell.angle_beta   90.00
_cell.angle_gamma   90.00
#
_symmetry.space_group_name_H-M   'P 1'
#
loop_
_entity.id
_entity.type
_entity.pdbx_description
1 polymer ?
#
loop_
_entity_poly.entity_id
_entity_poly.type
_entity_poly.pdbx_seq_one_letter_code
_entity_poly.pdbx_strand_id
1 'polypeptide(L)'
;MAHINNIWNWFKSSKDETKDNGHPLSIELERQIGEQIYNALQGNIVEEVLREIKTSSSSDAYWRSNMEGHSLKVEKELLPDFYQLCHEVKEKLGVKDKVDFYITGDSSVNAFSVAAESEGEPHIVNINSALFDLMTTDELRFVVGHELGHLLNKDTALARLIQFVFPPNAEVPVTLQYKIRLHEQLAELVADRYGYMAVANLDVCVTAFFKMASGLDLVKMNVSIEALLADNNRRLEYFLKDKGMSRASHPVNPIRVQALNLFAKSKSKEDLDKGMEELIAILLKVGDCEQDEYTAKFIASAGLIVANADDNIAKDEIDLIISQLASLKIFPRQFLDEIAKGDVMETFNDAVTNLLRINPGMRDGMLRYMIAIVMSDKIIAKDEVELLYNFGESIGLSKIEVANAIAESIQQSYVPSLDAIC
;
A
#
# COMPACT_ATOMS: atom_id res chain seq x y z
N MET A 1 20.02 18.95 27.65
CA MET A 1 19.01 18.18 26.89
C MET A 1 18.70 18.99 25.65
N ALA A 2 19.36 18.66 24.54
CA ALA A 2 19.16 19.36 23.28
C ALA A 2 17.75 19.07 22.77
N HIS A 3 17.04 20.11 22.33
CA HIS A 3 15.79 19.95 21.61
C HIS A 3 16.06 19.12 20.34
N ILE A 4 15.55 17.89 20.32
CA ILE A 4 15.47 17.08 19.10
C ILE A 4 14.43 17.77 18.22
N ASN A 5 14.88 18.69 17.36
CA ASN A 5 14.07 19.14 16.25
C ASN A 5 13.93 17.95 15.30
N ASN A 6 12.79 17.25 15.38
CA ASN A 6 12.40 16.25 14.39
C ASN A 6 12.30 16.95 13.04
N ILE A 7 13.38 16.85 12.25
CA ILE A 7 13.48 17.36 10.86
C ILE A 7 12.33 16.79 10.02
N TRP A 8 11.80 15.63 10.42
CA TRP A 8 10.62 15.01 9.85
C TRP A 8 9.45 15.06 10.84
N ASN A 9 8.84 16.23 11.04
CA ASN A 9 7.47 16.26 11.56
C ASN A 9 6.54 15.66 10.48
N TRP A 10 6.54 14.33 10.35
CA TRP A 10 5.82 13.56 9.34
C TRP A 10 4.33 13.90 9.31
N PHE A 11 3.70 14.00 10.49
CA PHE A 11 2.25 14.06 10.62
C PHE A 11 1.72 15.36 11.27
N LYS A 12 2.55 16.41 11.40
CA LYS A 12 2.00 17.72 11.73
C LYS A 12 1.33 18.25 10.48
N SER A 13 -0.01 18.25 10.51
CA SER A 13 -0.86 18.97 9.56
C SER A 13 -0.21 20.31 9.23
N SER A 14 0.15 20.48 7.96
CA SER A 14 0.40 21.84 7.49
C SER A 14 -0.96 22.52 7.61
N LYS A 15 -1.05 23.57 8.43
CA LYS A 15 -2.27 24.38 8.62
C LYS A 15 -2.79 25.03 7.32
N ASP A 16 -2.23 24.67 6.16
CA ASP A 16 -2.39 25.31 4.86
C ASP A 16 -2.92 24.33 3.78
N GLU A 17 -3.37 23.11 4.15
CA GLU A 17 -3.95 22.10 3.21
C GLU A 17 -5.23 22.56 2.49
N THR A 18 -5.78 23.72 2.84
CA THR A 18 -6.91 24.34 2.14
C THR A 18 -6.44 25.49 1.27
N LYS A 19 -5.89 25.22 0.08
CA LYS A 19 -5.79 26.25 -0.96
C LYS A 19 -6.39 25.75 -2.28
N ASP A 20 -7.32 26.58 -2.76
CA ASP A 20 -8.10 26.61 -4.00
C ASP A 20 -9.37 25.74 -4.18
N ASN A 21 -9.48 24.48 -3.74
CA ASN A 21 -10.63 23.65 -4.14
C ASN A 21 -11.58 23.15 -3.02
N GLY A 22 -11.41 23.61 -1.78
CA GLY A 22 -12.29 23.24 -0.66
C GLY A 22 -12.17 21.81 -0.15
N HIS A 23 -11.38 20.95 -0.80
CA HIS A 23 -11.09 19.56 -0.38
C HIS A 23 -9.65 19.42 0.12
N PRO A 24 -9.39 18.54 1.11
CA PRO A 24 -8.02 18.21 1.50
C PRO A 24 -7.29 17.48 0.36
N LEU A 25 -5.99 17.77 0.21
CA LEU A 25 -5.13 17.04 -0.74
C LEU A 25 -4.80 15.65 -0.25
N SER A 26 -4.65 15.50 1.07
CA SER A 26 -4.41 14.23 1.73
C SER A 26 -5.61 13.28 1.60
N ILE A 27 -5.32 11.98 1.64
CA ILE A 27 -6.30 10.92 1.84
C ILE A 27 -6.06 10.39 3.26
N GLU A 28 -7.07 10.41 4.13
CA GLU A 28 -6.89 10.08 5.54
C GLU A 28 -6.36 8.65 5.75
N LEU A 29 -6.83 7.69 4.95
CA LEU A 29 -6.35 6.31 4.99
C LEU A 29 -4.86 6.21 4.59
N GLU A 30 -4.41 7.00 3.63
CA GLU A 30 -2.99 7.03 3.21
C GLU A 30 -2.11 7.47 4.37
N ARG A 31 -2.47 8.61 5.00
CA ARG A 31 -1.77 9.15 6.16
C ARG A 31 -1.71 8.15 7.32
N GLN A 32 -2.83 7.49 7.62
CA GLN A 32 -2.91 6.50 8.69
C GLN A 32 -2.00 5.29 8.41
N ILE A 33 -1.97 4.78 7.19
CA ILE A 33 -1.11 3.65 6.83
C ILE A 33 0.36 4.09 6.83
N GLY A 34 0.67 5.29 6.34
CA GLY A 34 2.03 5.84 6.37
C GLY A 34 2.56 5.94 7.80
N GLU A 35 1.73 6.40 8.73
CA GLU A 35 2.04 6.45 10.17
C GLU A 35 2.24 5.04 10.76
N GLN A 36 1.39 4.08 10.39
CA GLN A 36 1.55 2.68 10.82
C GLN A 36 2.88 2.08 10.32
N ILE A 37 3.22 2.30 9.05
CA ILE A 37 4.47 1.81 8.46
C ILE A 37 5.66 2.46 9.17
N TYR A 38 5.68 3.79 9.27
CA TYR A 38 6.77 4.52 9.93
C TYR A 38 7.02 4.03 11.37
N ASN A 39 5.95 3.82 12.15
CA ASN A 39 6.05 3.32 13.51
C ASN A 39 6.51 1.85 13.55
N ALA A 40 6.00 1.00 12.66
CA ALA A 40 6.42 -0.40 12.57
C ALA A 40 7.92 -0.54 12.23
N LEU A 41 8.45 0.38 11.44
CA LEU A 41 9.87 0.47 11.09
C LEU A 41 10.74 1.11 12.17
N GLN A 42 10.16 1.58 13.28
CA GLN A 42 10.87 2.39 14.28
C GLN A 42 11.55 3.62 13.63
N GLY A 43 10.82 4.31 12.75
CA GLY A 43 11.38 5.29 11.83
C GLY A 43 12.22 6.39 12.47
N ASN A 44 11.87 6.83 13.68
CA ASN A 44 12.64 7.83 14.42
C ASN A 44 14.07 7.34 14.76
N ILE A 45 14.21 6.07 15.16
CA ILE A 45 15.51 5.45 15.48
C ILE A 45 16.29 5.18 14.19
N VAL A 46 15.62 4.65 13.17
CA VAL A 46 16.26 4.35 11.89
C VAL A 46 16.76 5.61 11.19
N GLU A 47 16.00 6.70 11.24
CA GLU A 47 16.42 8.01 10.73
C GLU A 47 17.64 8.56 11.47
N GLU A 48 17.74 8.35 12.78
CA GLU A 48 18.92 8.74 13.57
C GLU A 48 20.17 7.98 13.10
N VAL A 49 20.07 6.66 12.95
CA VAL A 49 21.16 5.82 12.40
C VAL A 49 21.55 6.26 10.99
N LEU A 50 20.56 6.55 10.13
CA LEU A 50 20.79 7.05 8.78
C LEU A 50 21.53 8.40 8.76
N ARG A 51 21.32 9.28 9.74
CA ARG A 51 22.06 10.55 9.83
C ARG A 51 23.53 10.32 10.15
N GLU A 52 23.84 9.36 11.02
CA GLU A 52 25.23 9.05 11.39
C GLU A 52 26.02 8.47 10.21
N ILE A 53 25.45 7.53 9.44
CA ILE A 53 26.12 6.91 8.27
C ILE A 53 26.51 7.94 7.21
N LYS A 54 25.68 8.98 7.01
CA LYS A 54 25.90 10.02 5.98
C LYS A 54 27.18 10.82 6.15
N THR A 55 27.75 10.85 7.36
CA THR A 55 29.08 11.46 7.57
C THR A 55 30.20 10.71 6.81
N SER A 56 29.94 9.50 6.31
CA SER A 56 30.97 8.60 5.76
C SER A 56 30.77 8.17 4.29
N SER A 57 29.55 8.09 3.75
CA SER A 57 29.20 7.96 2.30
C SER A 57 27.70 7.61 2.16
N SER A 58 26.92 8.36 1.38
CA SER A 58 25.45 8.26 1.38
C SER A 58 24.81 7.83 0.05
N SER A 59 23.56 7.37 0.08
CA SER A 59 22.78 7.00 -1.13
C SER A 59 22.34 8.21 -1.97
N ASP A 60 22.11 9.37 -1.35
CA ASP A 60 21.87 10.62 -2.10
C ASP A 60 23.12 11.07 -2.86
N ALA A 61 24.33 10.82 -2.32
CA ALA A 61 25.55 11.04 -3.08
C ALA A 61 25.58 10.17 -4.35
N TYR A 62 25.05 8.95 -4.32
CA TYR A 62 24.90 8.11 -5.51
C TYR A 62 23.89 8.70 -6.50
N TRP A 63 22.66 9.00 -6.06
CA TRP A 63 21.64 9.59 -6.93
C TRP A 63 22.11 10.90 -7.56
N ARG A 64 22.61 11.82 -6.74
CA ARG A 64 23.12 13.11 -7.16
C ARG A 64 24.32 12.98 -8.09
N SER A 65 25.30 12.13 -7.75
CA SER A 65 26.43 11.88 -8.65
C SER A 65 25.99 11.29 -9.98
N ASN A 66 24.96 10.44 -9.98
CA ASN A 66 24.43 9.87 -11.21
C ASN A 66 23.71 10.94 -12.06
N MET A 67 22.88 11.78 -11.44
CA MET A 67 22.17 12.86 -12.14
C MET A 67 23.13 13.91 -12.69
N GLU A 68 24.08 14.39 -11.88
CA GLU A 68 25.08 15.39 -12.31
C GLU A 68 26.04 14.84 -13.39
N GLY A 69 26.24 13.52 -13.44
CA GLY A 69 27.14 12.88 -14.41
C GLY A 69 26.49 12.42 -15.72
N HIS A 70 25.22 11.99 -15.68
CA HIS A 70 24.56 11.31 -16.80
C HIS A 70 23.25 11.96 -17.26
N SER A 71 22.80 13.04 -16.61
CA SER A 71 21.54 13.71 -16.93
C SER A 71 21.77 15.19 -17.25
N LEU A 72 20.86 15.80 -18.00
CA LEU A 72 20.87 17.23 -18.28
C LEU A 72 20.14 17.96 -17.16
N LYS A 73 20.87 18.76 -16.37
CA LYS A 73 20.26 19.63 -15.37
C LYS A 73 19.46 20.74 -16.05
N VAL A 74 18.23 20.96 -15.58
CA VAL A 74 17.34 22.00 -16.08
C VAL A 74 17.78 23.32 -15.49
N GLU A 75 18.49 24.10 -16.29
CA GLU A 75 18.97 25.44 -15.95
C GLU A 75 18.34 26.50 -16.84
N LYS A 76 18.22 27.73 -16.34
CA LYS A 76 17.60 28.84 -17.06
C LYS A 76 18.27 29.11 -18.41
N GLU A 77 19.58 28.95 -18.49
CA GLU A 77 20.38 29.18 -19.70
C GLU A 77 20.31 28.00 -20.69
N LEU A 78 19.95 26.80 -20.23
CA LEU A 78 19.92 25.59 -21.05
C LEU A 78 18.51 25.26 -21.56
N LEU A 79 17.50 25.37 -20.69
CA LEU A 79 16.11 24.99 -20.94
C LEU A 79 15.16 26.05 -20.38
N PRO A 80 15.17 27.31 -20.89
CA PRO A 80 14.50 28.44 -20.26
C PRO A 80 12.99 28.24 -20.05
N ASP A 81 12.29 27.71 -21.04
CA ASP A 81 10.83 27.52 -20.99
C ASP A 81 10.44 26.44 -19.97
N PHE A 82 11.20 25.34 -19.93
CA PHE A 82 10.93 24.26 -18.98
C PHE A 82 11.37 24.61 -17.56
N TYR A 83 12.50 25.30 -17.41
CA TYR A 83 12.92 25.89 -16.14
C TYR A 83 11.81 26.78 -15.57
N GLN A 84 11.28 27.71 -16.38
CA GLN A 84 10.20 28.59 -15.97
C GLN A 84 8.95 27.80 -15.55
N LEU A 85 8.55 26.79 -16.33
CA LEU A 85 7.44 25.89 -15.99
C LEU A 85 7.64 25.22 -14.62
N CYS A 86 8.81 24.62 -14.37
CA CYS A 86 9.11 23.96 -13.10
C CYS A 86 9.00 24.94 -11.91
N HIS A 87 9.52 26.15 -12.07
CA HIS A 87 9.47 27.17 -11.02
C HIS A 87 8.06 27.72 -10.79
N GLU A 88 7.25 27.89 -11.84
CA GLU A 88 5.84 28.25 -11.72
C GLU A 88 5.04 27.20 -10.96
N VAL A 89 5.22 25.91 -11.29
CA VAL A 89 4.54 24.82 -10.58
C VAL A 89 4.97 24.77 -9.12
N LYS A 90 6.28 24.91 -8.86
CA LYS A 90 6.85 24.94 -7.51
C LYS A 90 6.24 26.07 -6.66
N GLU A 91 6.15 27.28 -7.22
CA GLU A 91 5.52 28.43 -6.57
C GLU A 91 4.03 28.18 -6.33
N LYS A 92 3.32 27.69 -7.34
CA LYS A 92 1.87 27.40 -7.26
C LYS A 92 1.52 26.37 -6.20
N LEU A 93 2.35 25.32 -6.05
CA LEU A 93 2.17 24.29 -5.02
C LEU A 93 2.77 24.69 -3.66
N GLY A 94 3.41 25.85 -3.55
CA GLY A 94 3.99 26.33 -2.30
C GLY A 94 5.19 25.54 -1.81
N VAL A 95 5.93 24.87 -2.71
CA VAL A 95 7.12 24.09 -2.37
C VAL A 95 8.27 25.05 -2.01
N LYS A 96 8.66 25.07 -0.74
CA LYS A 96 9.71 25.96 -0.21
C LYS A 96 11.11 25.39 -0.32
N ASP A 97 11.23 24.07 -0.20
CA ASP A 97 12.51 23.38 -0.24
C ASP A 97 13.19 23.52 -1.60
N LYS A 98 14.51 23.39 -1.66
CA LYS A 98 15.23 23.43 -2.94
C LYS A 98 14.91 22.16 -3.72
N VAL A 99 14.80 22.28 -5.04
CA VAL A 99 14.53 21.16 -5.94
C VAL A 99 15.37 21.37 -7.19
N ASP A 100 16.17 20.38 -7.54
CA ASP A 100 16.89 20.31 -8.79
C ASP A 100 16.09 19.44 -9.77
N PHE A 101 15.92 19.94 -10.99
CA PHE A 101 15.20 19.25 -12.05
C PHE A 101 16.19 18.72 -13.10
N TYR A 102 15.97 17.50 -13.57
CA TYR A 102 16.83 16.84 -14.57
C TYR A 102 16.02 16.24 -15.71
N ILE A 103 16.63 16.17 -16.89
CA ILE A 103 16.18 15.36 -18.01
C ILE A 103 17.21 14.25 -18.25
N THR A 104 16.77 13.00 -18.19
CA THR A 104 17.62 11.82 -18.45
C THR A 104 17.27 11.22 -19.81
N GLY A 105 18.30 10.92 -20.61
CA GLY A 105 18.13 10.22 -21.88
C GLY A 105 17.67 8.78 -21.66
N ASP A 106 16.37 8.51 -21.85
CA ASP A 106 15.76 7.21 -21.62
C ASP A 106 14.50 7.07 -22.49
N SER A 107 14.31 5.88 -23.09
CA SER A 107 13.18 5.57 -23.98
C SER A 107 11.88 5.23 -23.25
N SER A 108 11.93 5.03 -21.93
CA SER A 108 10.75 4.79 -21.10
C SER A 108 9.99 6.09 -20.83
N VAL A 109 8.67 6.04 -20.92
CA VAL A 109 7.79 7.16 -20.58
C VAL A 109 7.63 7.18 -19.06
N ASN A 110 8.56 7.86 -18.37
CA ASN A 110 8.60 7.88 -16.91
C ASN A 110 9.14 9.20 -16.35
N ALA A 111 8.78 9.49 -15.10
CA ALA A 111 9.34 10.53 -14.25
C ALA A 111 9.46 9.99 -12.82
N PHE A 112 10.31 10.59 -12.01
CA PHE A 112 10.41 10.23 -10.59
C PHE A 112 10.97 11.39 -9.77
N SER A 113 10.79 11.30 -8.45
CA SER A 113 11.32 12.23 -7.47
C SER A 113 12.08 11.52 -6.35
N VAL A 114 13.06 12.20 -5.77
CA VAL A 114 13.88 11.69 -4.67
C VAL A 114 13.97 12.75 -3.57
N ALA A 115 13.60 12.35 -2.35
CA ALA A 115 13.72 13.21 -1.19
C ALA A 115 15.18 13.41 -0.78
N ALA A 116 15.58 14.68 -0.59
CA ALA A 116 16.89 15.03 -0.07
C ALA A 116 17.16 14.34 1.28
N GLU A 117 18.44 14.06 1.51
CA GLU A 117 18.89 13.39 2.72
C GLU A 117 19.22 14.34 3.87
N SER A 118 19.58 15.57 3.54
CA SER A 118 20.06 16.58 4.49
C SER A 118 19.28 17.88 4.34
N GLU A 119 19.19 18.61 5.45
CA GLU A 119 18.58 19.94 5.44
C GLU A 119 19.41 20.90 4.57
N GLY A 120 18.73 21.60 3.66
CA GLY A 120 19.35 22.58 2.77
C GLY A 120 19.90 22.03 1.44
N GLU A 121 19.95 20.71 1.27
CA GLU A 121 20.20 20.05 -0.02
C GLU A 121 18.93 20.05 -0.88
N PRO A 122 19.05 20.15 -2.22
CA PRO A 122 17.89 20.09 -3.08
C PRO A 122 17.36 18.65 -3.22
N HIS A 123 16.04 18.51 -3.16
CA HIS A 123 15.34 17.35 -3.69
C HIS A 123 15.64 17.19 -5.18
N ILE A 124 15.41 16.00 -5.73
CA ILE A 124 15.60 15.73 -7.15
C ILE A 124 14.25 15.40 -7.76
N VAL A 125 13.95 16.00 -8.92
CA VAL A 125 12.88 15.56 -9.82
C VAL A 125 13.53 15.28 -11.18
N ASN A 126 13.33 14.07 -11.70
CA ASN A 126 13.85 13.66 -12.99
C ASN A 126 12.71 13.31 -13.95
N ILE A 127 12.86 13.70 -15.21
CA ILE A 127 11.97 13.33 -16.29
C ILE A 127 12.77 12.61 -17.38
N ASN A 128 12.27 11.47 -17.85
CA ASN A 128 12.89 10.78 -18.97
C ASN A 128 12.56 11.49 -20.28
N SER A 129 13.53 11.54 -21.20
CA SER A 129 13.39 12.23 -22.48
C SER A 129 12.17 11.76 -23.29
N ALA A 130 11.84 10.46 -23.27
CA ALA A 130 10.64 9.96 -23.97
C ALA A 130 9.33 10.50 -23.39
N LEU A 131 9.25 10.74 -22.08
CA LEU A 131 8.08 11.41 -21.48
C LEU A 131 8.09 12.90 -21.84
N PHE A 132 9.26 13.55 -21.74
CA PHE A 132 9.42 14.96 -22.06
C PHE A 132 8.96 15.30 -23.48
N ASP A 133 9.36 14.49 -24.47
CA ASP A 133 9.03 14.67 -25.88
C ASP A 133 7.57 14.34 -26.22
N LEU A 134 6.93 13.47 -25.43
CA LEU A 134 5.55 13.00 -25.67
C LEU A 134 4.49 13.97 -25.14
N MET A 135 4.81 14.66 -24.04
CA MET A 135 3.88 15.52 -23.32
C MET A 135 3.84 16.93 -23.90
N THR A 136 2.64 17.50 -23.93
CA THR A 136 2.45 18.94 -24.15
C THR A 136 2.90 19.73 -22.91
N THR A 137 3.05 21.05 -23.05
CA THR A 137 3.46 21.91 -21.93
C THR A 137 2.54 21.80 -20.71
N ASP A 138 1.22 21.70 -20.88
CA ASP A 138 0.29 21.55 -19.76
C ASP A 138 0.29 20.13 -19.18
N GLU A 139 0.52 19.10 -19.99
CA GLU A 139 0.73 17.74 -19.50
C GLU A 139 2.06 17.64 -18.71
N LEU A 140 3.11 18.37 -19.11
CA LEU A 140 4.34 18.48 -18.32
C LEU A 140 4.11 19.22 -17.00
N ARG A 141 3.25 20.25 -16.96
CA ARG A 141 2.85 20.87 -15.68
C ARG A 141 2.18 19.86 -14.75
N PHE A 142 1.31 19.01 -15.29
CA PHE A 142 0.70 17.92 -14.52
C PHE A 142 1.76 16.96 -13.97
N VAL A 143 2.68 16.48 -14.81
CA VAL A 143 3.75 15.54 -14.40
C VAL A 143 4.66 16.16 -13.34
N VAL A 144 5.13 17.39 -13.54
CA VAL A 144 5.97 18.08 -12.53
C VAL A 144 5.20 18.29 -11.23
N GLY A 145 3.92 18.67 -11.30
CA GLY A 145 3.08 18.81 -10.12
C GLY A 145 2.88 17.51 -9.36
N HIS A 146 2.75 16.39 -10.08
CA HIS A 146 2.65 15.04 -9.53
C HIS A 146 3.94 14.66 -8.78
N GLU A 147 5.11 14.82 -9.42
CA GLU A 147 6.40 14.52 -8.79
C GLU A 147 6.70 15.40 -7.56
N LEU A 148 6.33 16.68 -7.62
CA LEU A 148 6.42 17.55 -6.45
C LEU A 148 5.42 17.15 -5.35
N GLY A 149 4.28 16.57 -5.72
CA GLY A 149 3.30 16.00 -4.80
C GLY A 149 3.89 14.91 -3.93
N HIS A 150 4.68 13.99 -4.51
CA HIS A 150 5.39 12.95 -3.78
C HIS A 150 6.41 13.49 -2.75
N LEU A 151 7.06 14.62 -3.07
CA LEU A 151 7.97 15.29 -2.14
C LEU A 151 7.20 15.98 -1.00
N LEU A 152 6.11 16.68 -1.32
CA LEU A 152 5.25 17.35 -0.34
C LEU A 152 4.56 16.37 0.61
N ASN A 153 4.12 15.23 0.07
CA ASN A 153 3.47 14.16 0.82
C ASN A 153 4.47 13.26 1.57
N LYS A 154 5.78 13.39 1.29
CA LYS A 154 6.90 12.69 1.94
C LYS A 154 6.91 11.18 1.75
N ASP A 155 6.11 10.63 0.84
CA ASP A 155 6.09 9.19 0.56
C ASP A 155 7.42 8.71 -0.07
N THR A 156 8.14 9.55 -0.83
CA THR A 156 9.51 9.24 -1.30
C THR A 156 10.52 9.08 -0.15
N ALA A 157 10.36 9.86 0.93
CA ALA A 157 11.17 9.69 2.13
C ALA A 157 10.80 8.38 2.85
N LEU A 158 9.53 7.95 2.79
CA LEU A 158 9.05 6.74 3.47
C LEU A 158 9.53 5.51 2.70
N ALA A 159 9.45 5.57 1.37
CA ALA A 159 10.01 4.57 0.47
C ALA A 159 11.51 4.36 0.74
N ARG A 160 12.29 5.45 0.94
CA ARG A 160 13.70 5.34 1.33
C ARG A 160 13.88 4.66 2.69
N LEU A 161 13.05 5.01 3.68
CA LEU A 161 13.10 4.39 5.00
C LEU A 161 12.79 2.88 4.91
N ILE A 162 11.75 2.51 4.16
CA ILE A 162 11.39 1.11 3.88
C ILE A 162 12.58 0.40 3.23
N GLN A 163 13.19 0.98 2.18
CA GLN A 163 14.32 0.38 1.46
C GLN A 163 15.56 0.22 2.34
N PHE A 164 15.77 1.11 3.31
CA PHE A 164 16.87 0.98 4.26
C PHE A 164 16.65 -0.20 5.22
N VAL A 165 15.43 -0.36 5.75
CA VAL A 165 15.10 -1.49 6.64
C VAL A 165 15.03 -2.81 5.86
N PHE A 166 14.48 -2.76 4.65
CA PHE A 166 14.32 -3.89 3.74
C PHE A 166 15.01 -3.59 2.41
N PRO A 167 16.33 -3.84 2.30
CA PRO A 167 17.04 -3.68 1.04
C PRO A 167 16.48 -4.63 -0.04
N PRO A 168 16.78 -4.42 -1.35
CA PRO A 168 16.14 -5.13 -2.46
C PRO A 168 16.09 -6.67 -2.42
N ASN A 169 16.91 -7.31 -1.60
CA ASN A 169 16.97 -8.77 -1.44
C ASN A 169 16.43 -9.26 -0.07
N ALA A 170 15.92 -8.36 0.76
CA ALA A 170 15.33 -8.71 2.05
C ALA A 170 13.83 -9.01 1.89
N GLU A 171 13.35 -10.01 2.63
CA GLU A 171 11.91 -10.30 2.69
C GLU A 171 11.20 -9.31 3.59
N VAL A 172 10.20 -8.63 3.04
CA VAL A 172 9.28 -7.79 3.80
C VAL A 172 8.20 -8.71 4.40
N PRO A 173 7.92 -8.62 5.73
CA PRO A 173 6.82 -9.37 6.32
C PRO A 173 5.51 -9.13 5.57
N VAL A 174 4.76 -10.19 5.24
CA VAL A 174 3.52 -10.10 4.46
C VAL A 174 2.50 -9.14 5.09
N THR A 175 2.45 -9.11 6.43
CA THR A 175 1.66 -8.16 7.25
C THR A 175 1.92 -6.69 6.91
N LEU A 176 3.15 -6.37 6.50
CA LEU A 176 3.59 -5.04 6.14
C LEU A 176 3.58 -4.82 4.62
N GLN A 177 3.87 -5.86 3.84
CA GLN A 177 3.94 -5.80 2.37
C GLN A 177 2.65 -5.24 1.75
N TYR A 178 1.48 -5.75 2.15
CA TYR A 178 0.22 -5.25 1.60
C TYR A 178 -0.14 -3.84 2.07
N LYS A 179 0.32 -3.44 3.27
CA LYS A 179 0.16 -2.07 3.77
C LYS A 179 1.04 -1.10 2.98
N ILE A 180 2.29 -1.46 2.72
CA ILE A 180 3.20 -0.68 1.87
C ILE A 180 2.59 -0.51 0.48
N ARG A 181 2.16 -1.60 -0.16
CA ARG A 181 1.48 -1.54 -1.47
C ARG A 181 0.27 -0.60 -1.45
N LEU A 182 -0.61 -0.73 -0.45
CA LEU A 182 -1.80 0.12 -0.36
C LEU A 182 -1.42 1.60 -0.13
N HIS A 183 -0.42 1.86 0.70
CA HIS A 183 0.10 3.21 0.91
C HIS A 183 0.63 3.82 -0.38
N GLU A 184 1.50 3.11 -1.10
CA GLU A 184 2.03 3.54 -2.41
C GLU A 184 0.89 3.85 -3.37
N GLN A 185 -0.12 2.98 -3.45
CA GLN A 185 -1.27 3.20 -4.32
C GLN A 185 -2.08 4.44 -3.96
N LEU A 186 -2.28 4.72 -2.67
CA LEU A 186 -3.01 5.91 -2.25
C LEU A 186 -2.15 7.18 -2.39
N ALA A 187 -0.84 7.08 -2.19
CA ALA A 187 0.11 8.18 -2.39
C ALA A 187 0.10 8.65 -3.86
N GLU A 188 -0.05 7.73 -4.82
CA GLU A 188 -0.27 8.08 -6.23
C GLU A 188 -1.53 8.94 -6.43
N LEU A 189 -2.64 8.59 -5.76
CA LEU A 189 -3.89 9.37 -5.85
C LEU A 189 -3.74 10.76 -5.20
N VAL A 190 -2.91 10.87 -4.16
CA VAL A 190 -2.56 12.17 -3.54
C VAL A 190 -1.69 12.98 -4.49
N ALA A 191 -0.64 12.38 -5.07
CA ALA A 191 0.23 13.03 -6.04
C ALA A 191 -0.54 13.48 -7.30
N ASP A 192 -1.53 12.71 -7.75
CA ASP A 192 -2.45 13.10 -8.83
C ASP A 192 -3.20 14.40 -8.53
N ARG A 193 -3.62 14.62 -7.26
CA ARG A 193 -4.27 15.87 -6.84
C ARG A 193 -3.31 17.05 -6.95
N TYR A 194 -2.04 16.89 -6.56
CA TYR A 194 -1.02 17.93 -6.75
C TYR A 194 -0.74 18.21 -8.23
N GLY A 195 -0.66 17.18 -9.06
CA GLY A 195 -0.60 17.31 -10.52
C GLY A 195 -1.78 18.11 -11.07
N TYR A 196 -3.01 17.79 -10.64
CA TYR A 196 -4.20 18.55 -11.03
C TYR A 196 -4.14 19.99 -10.51
N MET A 197 -3.69 20.26 -9.29
CA MET A 197 -3.53 21.64 -8.82
C MET A 197 -2.56 22.45 -9.68
N ALA A 198 -1.50 21.82 -10.19
CA ALA A 198 -0.52 22.49 -11.04
C ALA A 198 -1.14 23.02 -12.35
N VAL A 199 -2.09 22.30 -12.94
CA VAL A 199 -2.68 22.63 -14.25
C VAL A 199 -4.15 23.09 -14.22
N ALA A 200 -4.91 22.68 -13.20
CA ALA A 200 -6.34 22.92 -13.00
C ALA A 200 -7.24 22.57 -14.21
N ASN A 201 -6.83 21.56 -14.99
CA ASN A 201 -7.55 21.09 -16.17
C ASN A 201 -7.61 19.57 -16.18
N LEU A 202 -8.82 19.01 -16.00
CA LEU A 202 -9.02 17.57 -15.91
C LEU A 202 -8.70 16.87 -17.23
N ASP A 203 -9.05 17.48 -18.36
CA ASP A 203 -8.86 16.88 -19.69
C ASP A 203 -7.38 16.67 -20.00
N VAL A 204 -6.54 17.62 -19.57
CA VAL A 204 -5.08 17.51 -19.65
C VAL A 204 -4.57 16.34 -18.81
N CYS A 205 -5.02 16.21 -17.56
CA CYS A 205 -4.58 15.14 -16.66
C CYS A 205 -4.96 13.76 -17.21
N VAL A 206 -6.20 13.62 -17.70
CA VAL A 206 -6.70 12.37 -18.30
C VAL A 206 -5.89 12.03 -19.55
N THR A 207 -5.65 13.00 -20.44
CA THR A 207 -4.85 12.75 -21.64
C THR A 207 -3.44 12.30 -21.28
N ALA A 208 -2.80 12.93 -20.29
CA ALA A 208 -1.48 12.52 -19.79
C ALA A 208 -1.46 11.06 -19.31
N PHE A 209 -2.46 10.59 -18.54
CA PHE A 209 -2.53 9.18 -18.13
C PHE A 209 -2.59 8.21 -19.30
N PHE A 210 -3.39 8.51 -20.32
CA PHE A 210 -3.49 7.64 -21.49
C PHE A 210 -2.23 7.70 -22.36
N LYS A 211 -1.55 8.85 -22.45
CA LYS A 211 -0.24 8.97 -23.09
C LYS A 211 0.82 8.12 -22.38
N MET A 212 0.90 8.20 -21.04
CA MET A 212 1.82 7.38 -20.24
C MET A 212 1.54 5.89 -20.41
N ALA A 213 0.26 5.48 -20.45
CA ALA A 213 -0.12 4.09 -20.60
C ALA A 213 0.19 3.49 -22.00
N SER A 214 0.19 4.32 -23.04
CA SER A 214 0.20 3.86 -24.43
C SER A 214 1.47 4.24 -25.19
N GLY A 215 2.20 5.26 -24.75
CA GLY A 215 3.28 5.90 -25.50
C GLY A 215 2.82 6.63 -26.76
N LEU A 216 1.50 6.83 -26.95
CA LEU A 216 0.94 7.45 -28.15
C LEU A 216 0.65 8.93 -27.93
N ASP A 217 0.92 9.76 -28.95
CA ASP A 217 0.53 11.17 -28.93
C ASP A 217 -0.95 11.33 -29.34
N LEU A 218 -1.84 11.16 -28.37
CA LEU A 218 -3.29 11.11 -28.55
C LEU A 218 -3.88 12.40 -29.13
N VAL A 219 -3.22 13.54 -28.86
CA VAL A 219 -3.60 14.84 -29.41
C VAL A 219 -3.37 14.86 -30.92
N LYS A 220 -2.19 14.39 -31.38
CA LYS A 220 -1.91 14.25 -32.82
C LYS A 220 -2.84 13.24 -33.51
N MET A 221 -3.37 12.28 -32.76
CA MET A 221 -4.29 11.26 -33.28
C MET A 221 -5.76 11.70 -33.28
N ASN A 222 -6.08 12.92 -32.85
CA ASN A 222 -7.46 13.44 -32.74
C ASN A 222 -8.38 12.56 -31.87
N VAL A 223 -7.84 11.95 -30.81
CA VAL A 223 -8.66 11.20 -29.85
C VAL A 223 -9.36 12.20 -28.93
N SER A 224 -10.69 12.14 -28.84
CA SER A 224 -11.45 13.06 -28.01
C SER A 224 -11.41 12.66 -26.53
N ILE A 225 -11.48 13.65 -25.63
CA ILE A 225 -11.49 13.42 -24.19
C ILE A 225 -12.70 12.58 -23.75
N GLU A 226 -13.86 12.77 -24.39
CA GLU A 226 -15.07 12.00 -24.11
C GLU A 226 -14.86 10.51 -24.42
N ALA A 227 -14.14 10.19 -25.48
CA ALA A 227 -13.79 8.81 -25.83
C ALA A 227 -12.86 8.18 -24.78
N LEU A 228 -11.87 8.94 -24.30
CA LEU A 228 -10.96 8.48 -23.24
C LEU A 228 -11.71 8.22 -21.93
N LEU A 229 -12.58 9.15 -21.51
CA LEU A 229 -13.40 9.00 -20.30
C LEU A 229 -14.38 7.83 -20.42
N ALA A 230 -15.00 7.63 -21.59
CA ALA A 230 -15.90 6.50 -21.83
C ALA A 230 -15.14 5.16 -21.80
N ASP A 231 -13.93 5.09 -22.35
CA ASP A 231 -13.08 3.91 -22.26
C ASP A 231 -12.66 3.64 -20.81
N ASN A 232 -12.29 4.69 -20.07
CA ASN A 232 -11.94 4.61 -18.66
C ASN A 232 -13.05 3.98 -17.83
N ASN A 233 -14.28 4.49 -17.97
CA ASN A 233 -15.44 4.00 -17.23
C ASN A 233 -15.75 2.53 -17.54
N ARG A 234 -15.65 2.13 -18.83
CA ARG A 234 -15.84 0.73 -19.24
C ARG A 234 -14.80 -0.20 -18.59
N ARG A 235 -13.54 0.25 -18.50
CA ARG A 235 -12.47 -0.51 -17.84
C ARG A 235 -12.63 -0.52 -16.33
N LEU A 236 -13.04 0.59 -15.71
CA LEU A 236 -13.30 0.66 -14.28
C LEU A 236 -14.39 -0.34 -13.86
N GLU A 237 -15.45 -0.48 -14.67
CA GLU A 237 -16.53 -1.45 -14.43
C GLU A 237 -16.03 -2.90 -14.36
N TYR A 238 -14.96 -3.24 -15.08
CA TYR A 238 -14.32 -4.56 -14.98
C TYR A 238 -13.73 -4.80 -13.57
N PHE A 239 -13.07 -3.80 -12.98
CA PHE A 239 -12.50 -3.90 -11.63
C PHE A 239 -13.57 -3.84 -10.53
N LEU A 240 -14.63 -3.04 -10.73
CA LEU A 240 -15.76 -2.95 -9.81
C LEU A 240 -16.58 -4.24 -9.74
N LYS A 241 -16.64 -5.03 -10.82
CA LYS A 241 -17.32 -6.33 -10.88
C LYS A 241 -16.44 -7.51 -10.43
N ASP A 242 -15.44 -7.23 -9.60
CA ASP A 242 -14.50 -8.23 -9.06
C ASP A 242 -13.76 -9.06 -10.11
N LYS A 243 -13.60 -8.57 -11.34
CA LYS A 243 -12.91 -9.33 -12.40
C LYS A 243 -11.42 -9.04 -12.52
N GLY A 244 -10.93 -7.99 -11.85
CA GLY A 244 -9.53 -7.56 -11.94
C GLY A 244 -8.95 -7.16 -10.59
N MET A 245 -7.63 -7.19 -10.49
CA MET A 245 -6.89 -6.81 -9.28
C MET A 245 -5.88 -5.69 -9.56
N SER A 246 -5.66 -4.83 -8.58
CA SER A 246 -4.63 -3.79 -8.60
C SER A 246 -3.43 -4.22 -7.75
N ARG A 247 -2.62 -5.18 -8.24
CA ARG A 247 -1.50 -5.78 -7.47
C ARG A 247 -0.18 -5.01 -7.57
N ALA A 248 -0.03 -4.11 -8.54
CA ALA A 248 1.18 -3.30 -8.71
C ALA A 248 1.28 -2.20 -7.63
N SER A 249 2.48 -1.64 -7.45
CA SER A 249 2.73 -0.47 -6.57
C SER A 249 1.91 0.74 -7.00
N HIS A 250 1.80 0.98 -8.31
CA HIS A 250 0.89 1.97 -8.87
C HIS A 250 -0.52 1.39 -9.07
N PRO A 251 -1.58 2.14 -8.73
CA PRO A 251 -2.94 1.69 -8.98
C PRO A 251 -3.22 1.69 -10.47
N VAL A 252 -4.10 0.80 -10.93
CA VAL A 252 -4.49 0.76 -12.34
C VAL A 252 -5.08 2.11 -12.77
N ASN A 253 -4.69 2.60 -13.96
CA ASN A 253 -5.08 3.93 -14.45
C ASN A 253 -6.58 4.25 -14.38
N PRO A 254 -7.51 3.30 -14.59
CA PRO A 254 -8.94 3.56 -14.42
C PRO A 254 -9.34 4.13 -13.05
N ILE A 255 -8.66 3.67 -11.99
CA ILE A 255 -8.87 4.16 -10.62
C ILE A 255 -8.34 5.59 -10.48
N ARG A 256 -7.12 5.86 -10.98
CA ARG A 256 -6.48 7.19 -10.92
C ARG A 256 -7.30 8.26 -11.63
N VAL A 257 -7.71 7.97 -12.87
CA VAL A 257 -8.56 8.87 -13.68
C VAL A 257 -9.87 9.17 -12.95
N GLN A 258 -10.53 8.15 -12.40
CA GLN A 258 -11.80 8.35 -11.70
C GLN A 258 -11.62 9.09 -10.36
N ALA A 259 -10.58 8.78 -9.60
CA ALA A 259 -10.25 9.48 -8.36
C ALA A 259 -10.00 10.97 -8.61
N LEU A 260 -9.28 11.30 -9.68
CA LEU A 260 -9.02 12.69 -10.04
C LEU A 260 -10.27 13.40 -10.57
N ASN A 261 -11.11 12.70 -11.34
CA ASN A 261 -12.40 13.20 -11.79
C ASN A 261 -13.34 13.51 -10.60
N LEU A 262 -13.36 12.66 -9.57
CA LEU A 262 -14.07 12.92 -8.31
C LEU A 262 -13.48 14.15 -7.61
N PHE A 263 -12.16 14.21 -7.42
CA PHE A 263 -11.50 15.35 -6.78
C PHE A 263 -11.81 16.68 -7.47
N ALA A 264 -11.80 16.71 -8.80
CA ALA A 264 -12.05 17.91 -9.59
C ALA A 264 -13.53 18.34 -9.61
N LYS A 265 -14.49 17.43 -9.38
CA LYS A 265 -15.94 17.70 -9.59
C LYS A 265 -16.79 17.62 -8.33
N SER A 266 -16.31 16.98 -7.26
CA SER A 266 -17.06 16.86 -6.02
C SER A 266 -17.35 18.23 -5.41
N LYS A 267 -18.56 18.43 -4.91
CA LYS A 267 -19.02 19.71 -4.35
C LYS A 267 -18.70 19.86 -2.86
N SER A 268 -18.52 18.74 -2.17
CA SER A 268 -18.22 18.67 -0.74
C SER A 268 -17.23 17.55 -0.46
N LYS A 269 -16.56 17.63 0.69
CA LYS A 269 -15.66 16.56 1.14
C LYS A 269 -16.41 15.24 1.28
N GLU A 270 -17.65 15.28 1.77
CA GLU A 270 -18.50 14.09 1.92
C GLU A 270 -18.80 13.42 0.56
N ASP A 271 -19.09 14.22 -0.48
CA ASP A 271 -19.30 13.69 -1.83
C ASP A 271 -18.03 13.02 -2.39
N LEU A 272 -16.86 13.62 -2.12
CA LEU A 272 -15.57 13.06 -2.51
C LEU A 272 -15.28 11.76 -1.77
N ASP A 273 -15.41 11.76 -0.44
CA ASP A 273 -15.14 10.60 0.40
C ASP A 273 -16.03 9.41 -0.02
N LYS A 274 -17.33 9.65 -0.21
CA LYS A 274 -18.27 8.63 -0.69
C LYS A 274 -17.91 8.08 -2.07
N GLY A 275 -17.51 8.94 -3.01
CA GLY A 275 -17.08 8.49 -4.33
C GLY A 275 -15.77 7.68 -4.30
N MET A 276 -14.89 8.00 -3.35
CA MET A 276 -13.62 7.31 -3.17
C MET A 276 -13.77 5.94 -2.49
N GLU A 277 -14.82 5.69 -1.71
CA GLU A 277 -15.06 4.40 -1.03
C GLU A 277 -15.01 3.21 -1.99
N GLU A 278 -15.71 3.30 -3.13
CA GLU A 278 -15.72 2.23 -4.15
C GLU A 278 -14.33 1.99 -4.76
N LEU A 279 -13.58 3.07 -4.98
CA LEU A 279 -12.23 2.99 -5.54
C LEU A 279 -11.25 2.37 -4.54
N ILE A 280 -11.32 2.80 -3.29
CA ILE A 280 -10.49 2.28 -2.20
C ILE A 280 -10.81 0.80 -1.96
N ALA A 281 -12.08 0.39 -2.05
CA ALA A 281 -12.48 -1.01 -1.95
C ALA A 281 -11.78 -1.91 -2.99
N ILE A 282 -11.51 -1.42 -4.20
CA ILE A 282 -10.72 -2.15 -5.19
C ILE A 282 -9.27 -2.30 -4.74
N LEU A 283 -8.67 -1.25 -4.17
CA LEU A 283 -7.27 -1.26 -3.71
C LEU A 283 -7.06 -2.14 -2.47
N LEU A 284 -8.10 -2.33 -1.65
CA LEU A 284 -8.09 -3.17 -0.46
C LEU A 284 -8.02 -4.68 -0.76
N LYS A 285 -8.27 -5.09 -2.01
CA LYS A 285 -8.26 -6.51 -2.40
C LYS A 285 -6.84 -7.08 -2.41
N VAL A 286 -6.70 -8.25 -1.79
CA VAL A 286 -5.46 -9.05 -1.80
C VAL A 286 -5.57 -10.21 -2.82
N GLY A 287 -6.72 -10.88 -2.83
CA GLY A 287 -7.10 -11.92 -3.79
C GLY A 287 -8.45 -11.64 -4.45
N ASP A 288 -8.74 -12.38 -5.52
CA ASP A 288 -9.97 -12.30 -6.32
C ASP A 288 -10.71 -13.64 -6.38
N CYS A 289 -10.25 -14.67 -5.65
CA CYS A 289 -10.90 -15.96 -5.65
C CYS A 289 -11.84 -16.14 -4.46
N GLU A 290 -13.02 -16.72 -4.71
CA GLU A 290 -14.03 -17.02 -3.70
C GLU A 290 -13.45 -17.87 -2.54
N GLN A 291 -12.47 -18.72 -2.85
CA GLN A 291 -11.79 -19.56 -1.87
C GLN A 291 -11.02 -18.74 -0.83
N ASP A 292 -10.36 -17.64 -1.20
CA ASP A 292 -9.58 -16.81 -0.28
C ASP A 292 -10.49 -16.14 0.77
N GLU A 293 -11.69 -15.75 0.36
CA GLU A 293 -12.67 -15.13 1.26
C GLU A 293 -13.13 -16.12 2.33
N TYR A 294 -13.52 -17.34 1.93
CA TYR A 294 -13.88 -18.37 2.90
C TYR A 294 -12.68 -18.86 3.70
N THR A 295 -11.46 -18.85 3.14
CA THR A 295 -10.24 -19.20 3.88
C THR A 295 -9.99 -18.18 4.99
N ALA A 296 -10.12 -16.89 4.71
CA ALA A 296 -9.98 -15.85 5.73
C ALA A 296 -11.05 -15.98 6.83
N LYS A 297 -12.32 -16.20 6.44
CA LYS A 297 -13.41 -16.43 7.40
C LYS A 297 -13.16 -17.68 8.25
N PHE A 298 -12.70 -18.77 7.65
CA PHE A 298 -12.33 -20.00 8.36
C PHE A 298 -11.18 -19.74 9.34
N ILE A 299 -10.08 -19.12 8.90
CA ILE A 299 -8.92 -18.81 9.75
C ILE A 299 -9.37 -17.99 10.97
N ALA A 300 -10.13 -16.92 10.75
CA ALA A 300 -10.61 -16.05 11.82
C ALA A 300 -11.56 -16.79 12.78
N SER A 301 -12.61 -17.42 12.26
CA SER A 301 -13.64 -18.07 13.10
C SER A 301 -13.13 -19.32 13.80
N ALA A 302 -12.40 -20.20 13.11
CA ALA A 302 -11.80 -21.39 13.71
C ALA A 302 -10.76 -21.01 14.76
N GLY A 303 -9.96 -19.98 14.49
CA GLY A 303 -8.99 -19.45 15.45
C GLY A 303 -9.66 -18.95 16.73
N LEU A 304 -10.74 -18.16 16.62
CA LEU A 304 -11.51 -17.67 17.77
C LEU A 304 -12.17 -18.82 18.55
N ILE A 305 -12.67 -19.86 17.87
CA ILE A 305 -13.29 -21.02 18.51
C ILE A 305 -12.24 -21.80 19.32
N VAL A 306 -11.06 -22.04 18.75
CA VAL A 306 -9.98 -22.76 19.44
C VAL A 306 -9.46 -21.93 20.61
N ALA A 307 -9.13 -20.65 20.38
CA ALA A 307 -8.57 -19.78 21.42
C ALA A 307 -9.54 -19.46 22.57
N ASN A 308 -10.84 -19.73 22.38
CA ASN A 308 -11.85 -19.58 23.44
C ASN A 308 -12.31 -20.94 23.99
N ALA A 309 -11.66 -22.05 23.64
CA ALA A 309 -12.06 -23.38 24.09
C ALA A 309 -11.84 -23.61 25.59
N ASP A 310 -10.86 -22.91 26.19
CA ASP A 310 -10.47 -23.03 27.60
C ASP A 310 -10.76 -21.76 28.44
N ASP A 311 -11.58 -20.84 27.91
CA ASP A 311 -11.89 -19.52 28.48
C ASP A 311 -10.66 -18.59 28.71
N ASN A 312 -9.51 -18.88 28.09
CA ASN A 312 -8.28 -18.10 28.23
C ASN A 312 -7.55 -17.86 26.89
N ILE A 313 -7.92 -16.78 26.20
CA ILE A 313 -7.29 -16.39 24.93
C ILE A 313 -5.84 -15.95 25.16
N ALA A 314 -4.88 -16.76 24.72
CA ALA A 314 -3.47 -16.43 24.79
C ALA A 314 -3.06 -15.43 23.69
N LYS A 315 -2.06 -14.60 23.98
CA LYS A 315 -1.53 -13.64 23.00
C LYS A 315 -0.93 -14.35 21.79
N ASP A 316 -0.23 -15.46 22.00
CA ASP A 316 0.46 -16.20 20.95
C ASP A 316 -0.52 -16.81 19.93
N GLU A 317 -1.72 -17.23 20.38
CA GLU A 317 -2.80 -17.70 19.51
C GLU A 317 -3.32 -16.58 18.60
N ILE A 318 -3.61 -15.41 19.19
CA ILE A 318 -4.07 -14.23 18.44
C ILE A 318 -3.01 -13.77 17.44
N ASP A 319 -1.74 -13.76 17.83
CA ASP A 319 -0.64 -13.38 16.93
C ASP A 319 -0.52 -14.38 15.77
N LEU A 320 -0.72 -15.68 16.01
CA LEU A 320 -0.76 -16.70 14.95
C LEU A 320 -1.96 -16.51 14.01
N ILE A 321 -3.18 -16.30 14.53
CA ILE A 321 -4.36 -16.03 13.70
C ILE A 321 -4.14 -14.80 12.81
N ILE A 322 -3.63 -13.71 13.39
CA ILE A 322 -3.33 -12.46 12.66
C ILE A 322 -2.29 -12.71 11.57
N SER A 323 -1.24 -13.47 11.85
CA SER A 323 -0.19 -13.78 10.87
C SER A 323 -0.72 -14.57 9.66
N GLN A 324 -1.63 -15.52 9.88
CA GLN A 324 -2.24 -16.30 8.80
C GLN A 324 -3.21 -15.46 7.98
N LEU A 325 -4.04 -14.64 8.65
CA LEU A 325 -4.94 -13.70 7.99
C LEU A 325 -4.21 -12.65 7.16
N ALA A 326 -2.98 -12.27 7.55
CA ALA A 326 -2.21 -11.25 6.84
C ALA A 326 -1.90 -11.60 5.39
N SER A 327 -1.89 -12.89 5.04
CA SER A 327 -1.76 -13.34 3.65
C SER A 327 -3.00 -13.10 2.79
N LEU A 328 -4.15 -12.83 3.41
CA LEU A 328 -5.46 -12.71 2.76
C LEU A 328 -6.10 -11.33 2.98
N LYS A 329 -5.70 -10.60 4.02
CA LYS A 329 -6.32 -9.34 4.46
C LYS A 329 -5.25 -8.30 4.81
N ILE A 330 -5.44 -7.06 4.34
CA ILE A 330 -4.56 -5.92 4.66
C ILE A 330 -4.69 -5.48 6.12
N PHE A 331 -5.88 -5.64 6.70
CA PHE A 331 -6.19 -5.31 8.08
C PHE A 331 -6.65 -6.56 8.85
N PRO A 332 -5.75 -7.54 9.08
CA PRO A 332 -6.12 -8.84 9.65
C PRO A 332 -6.76 -8.72 11.05
N ARG A 333 -6.28 -7.78 11.88
CA ARG A 333 -6.86 -7.55 13.21
C ARG A 333 -8.29 -7.00 13.15
N GLN A 334 -8.54 -6.01 12.29
CA GLN A 334 -9.88 -5.45 12.13
C GLN A 334 -10.86 -6.51 11.62
N PHE A 335 -10.43 -7.32 10.64
CA PHE A 335 -11.22 -8.44 10.14
C PHE A 335 -11.54 -9.45 11.26
N LEU A 336 -10.55 -9.83 12.07
CA LEU A 336 -10.76 -10.72 13.22
C LEU A 336 -11.76 -10.13 14.24
N ASP A 337 -11.60 -8.84 14.58
CA ASP A 337 -12.48 -8.15 15.53
C ASP A 337 -13.92 -8.01 14.98
N GLU A 338 -14.10 -7.92 13.66
CA GLU A 338 -15.42 -7.93 13.00
C GLU A 338 -16.09 -9.30 13.08
N ILE A 339 -15.35 -10.38 12.80
CA ILE A 339 -15.86 -11.75 12.96
C ILE A 339 -16.24 -12.02 14.42
N ALA A 340 -15.42 -11.57 15.39
CA ALA A 340 -15.67 -11.74 16.81
C ALA A 340 -16.94 -11.03 17.33
N LYS A 341 -17.42 -9.99 16.64
CA LYS A 341 -18.67 -9.28 16.99
C LYS A 341 -19.92 -9.96 16.44
N GLY A 342 -19.78 -10.85 15.46
CA GLY A 342 -20.87 -11.56 14.81
C GLY A 342 -21.13 -12.94 15.41
N ASP A 343 -21.87 -13.78 14.67
CA ASP A 343 -22.00 -15.19 15.01
C ASP A 343 -20.79 -15.97 14.46
N VAL A 344 -19.84 -16.24 15.35
CA VAL A 344 -18.59 -16.94 15.03
C VAL A 344 -18.86 -18.37 14.55
N MET A 345 -19.83 -19.07 15.15
CA MET A 345 -20.15 -20.45 14.80
C MET A 345 -20.87 -20.54 13.45
N GLU A 346 -21.79 -19.63 13.16
CA GLU A 346 -22.43 -19.52 11.84
C GLU A 346 -21.37 -19.26 10.75
N THR A 347 -20.49 -18.28 10.99
CA THR A 347 -19.40 -17.93 10.07
C THR A 347 -18.47 -19.12 9.81
N PHE A 348 -18.11 -19.85 10.87
CA PHE A 348 -17.27 -21.05 10.78
C PHE A 348 -17.93 -22.12 9.91
N ASN A 349 -19.20 -22.45 10.18
CA ASN A 349 -19.91 -23.50 9.45
C ASN A 349 -20.12 -23.13 7.97
N ASP A 350 -20.44 -21.87 7.67
CA ASP A 350 -20.55 -21.35 6.30
C ASP A 350 -19.22 -21.46 5.55
N ALA A 351 -18.11 -21.04 6.20
CA ALA A 351 -16.78 -21.11 5.62
C ALA A 351 -16.34 -22.55 5.35
N VAL A 352 -16.52 -23.47 6.30
CA VAL A 352 -16.19 -24.89 6.14
C VAL A 352 -16.97 -25.51 4.98
N THR A 353 -18.28 -25.27 4.94
CA THR A 353 -19.16 -25.81 3.90
C THR A 353 -18.73 -25.35 2.52
N ASN A 354 -18.47 -24.05 2.35
CA ASN A 354 -18.09 -23.50 1.07
C ASN A 354 -16.66 -23.87 0.65
N LEU A 355 -15.69 -23.92 1.58
CA LEU A 355 -14.34 -24.38 1.27
C LEU A 355 -14.33 -25.82 0.78
N LEU A 356 -15.04 -26.72 1.46
CA LEU A 356 -15.11 -28.13 1.03
C LEU A 356 -15.91 -28.31 -0.26
N ARG A 357 -16.90 -27.44 -0.53
CA ARG A 357 -17.60 -27.40 -1.82
C ARG A 357 -16.66 -27.00 -2.97
N ILE A 358 -15.81 -25.99 -2.74
CA ILE A 358 -14.88 -25.45 -3.75
C ILE A 358 -13.69 -26.40 -3.95
N ASN A 359 -13.08 -26.84 -2.85
CA ASN A 359 -11.89 -27.68 -2.86
C ASN A 359 -11.91 -28.67 -1.66
N PRO A 360 -12.45 -29.88 -1.87
CA PRO A 360 -12.47 -30.93 -0.84
C PRO A 360 -11.10 -31.30 -0.27
N GLY A 361 -10.01 -31.03 -1.02
CA GLY A 361 -8.64 -31.30 -0.60
C GLY A 361 -8.14 -30.40 0.54
N MET A 362 -8.87 -29.34 0.88
CA MET A 362 -8.48 -28.41 1.96
C MET A 362 -8.69 -28.97 3.37
N ARG A 363 -9.45 -30.06 3.54
CA ARG A 363 -9.78 -30.66 4.85
C ARG A 363 -8.56 -30.88 5.74
N ASP A 364 -7.44 -31.35 5.16
CA ASP A 364 -6.22 -31.64 5.91
C ASP A 364 -5.51 -30.34 6.33
N GLY A 365 -5.51 -29.33 5.47
CA GLY A 365 -4.98 -28.00 5.78
C GLY A 365 -5.79 -27.27 6.85
N MET A 366 -7.12 -27.41 6.81
CA MET A 366 -8.03 -26.85 7.81
C MET A 366 -7.77 -27.46 9.19
N LEU A 367 -7.63 -28.78 9.27
CA LEU A 367 -7.28 -29.45 10.52
C LEU A 367 -5.88 -29.04 11.01
N ARG A 368 -4.87 -29.02 10.12
CA ARG A 368 -3.51 -28.59 10.48
C ARG A 368 -3.46 -27.16 11.00
N TYR A 369 -4.26 -26.26 10.45
CA TYR A 369 -4.38 -24.89 10.97
C TYR A 369 -4.91 -24.87 12.41
N MET A 370 -6.02 -25.56 12.68
CA MET A 370 -6.58 -25.62 14.03
C MET A 370 -5.61 -26.25 15.04
N ILE A 371 -4.89 -27.31 14.63
CA ILE A 371 -3.82 -27.90 15.45
C ILE A 371 -2.73 -26.85 15.73
N ALA A 372 -2.33 -26.05 14.73
CA ALA A 372 -1.31 -25.03 14.94
C ALA A 372 -1.71 -23.97 15.99
N ILE A 373 -3.00 -23.62 16.10
CA ILE A 373 -3.50 -22.72 17.15
C ILE A 373 -3.32 -23.37 18.54
N VAL A 374 -3.81 -24.60 18.72
CA VAL A 374 -3.68 -25.39 19.98
C VAL A 374 -2.23 -25.54 20.44
N MET A 375 -1.28 -25.52 19.50
CA MET A 375 0.13 -25.72 19.81
C MET A 375 0.88 -24.41 20.12
N SER A 376 0.24 -23.25 19.92
CA SER A 376 0.93 -21.96 19.87
C SER A 376 1.35 -21.44 21.25
N ASP A 377 0.55 -21.67 22.28
CA ASP A 377 0.78 -21.22 23.66
C ASP A 377 1.57 -22.25 24.51
N LYS A 378 1.88 -23.42 23.91
CA LYS A 378 2.58 -24.56 24.51
C LYS A 378 1.79 -25.30 25.61
N ILE A 379 0.49 -25.08 25.70
CA ILE A 379 -0.41 -25.78 26.62
C ILE A 379 -1.47 -26.50 25.80
N ILE A 380 -1.36 -27.82 25.70
CA ILE A 380 -2.36 -28.62 24.97
C ILE A 380 -3.48 -28.98 25.94
N ALA A 381 -4.59 -28.23 25.91
CA ALA A 381 -5.74 -28.51 26.76
C ALA A 381 -6.57 -29.68 26.24
N LYS A 382 -7.26 -30.37 27.15
CA LYS A 382 -8.10 -31.52 26.80
C LYS A 382 -9.29 -31.12 25.92
N ASP A 383 -9.89 -29.96 26.21
CA ASP A 383 -11.10 -29.48 25.53
C ASP A 383 -10.79 -29.04 24.09
N GLU A 384 -9.60 -28.46 23.85
CA GLU A 384 -9.08 -28.19 22.51
C GLU A 384 -8.85 -29.46 21.70
N VAL A 385 -8.27 -30.50 22.31
CA VAL A 385 -8.07 -31.79 21.64
C VAL A 385 -9.41 -32.44 21.29
N GLU A 386 -10.40 -32.36 22.17
CA GLU A 386 -11.76 -32.83 21.89
C GLU A 386 -12.40 -32.06 20.73
N LEU A 387 -12.22 -30.74 20.67
CA LEU A 387 -12.66 -29.90 19.57
C LEU A 387 -12.02 -30.33 18.23
N LEU A 388 -10.72 -30.63 18.20
CA LEU A 388 -10.02 -31.12 17.00
C LEU A 388 -10.59 -32.46 16.50
N TYR A 389 -10.90 -33.39 17.41
CA TYR A 389 -11.55 -34.65 17.03
C TYR A 389 -12.95 -34.44 16.45
N ASN A 390 -13.77 -33.63 17.12
CA ASN A 390 -15.12 -33.31 16.67
C ASN A 390 -15.11 -32.63 15.28
N PHE A 391 -14.19 -31.68 15.09
CA PHE A 391 -14.02 -31.02 13.80
C PHE A 391 -13.55 -32.00 12.71
N GLY A 392 -12.51 -32.79 12.97
CA GLY A 392 -12.00 -33.78 12.03
C GLY A 392 -13.07 -34.78 11.56
N GLU A 393 -13.89 -35.29 12.49
CA GLU A 393 -15.01 -36.17 12.15
C GLU A 393 -16.07 -35.43 11.30
N SER A 394 -16.36 -34.16 11.60
CA SER A 394 -17.34 -33.36 10.85
C SER A 394 -16.96 -33.13 9.38
N ILE A 395 -15.66 -33.13 9.07
CA ILE A 395 -15.12 -32.97 7.70
C ILE A 395 -14.74 -34.32 7.06
N GLY A 396 -15.12 -35.44 7.68
CA GLY A 396 -14.96 -36.78 7.13
C GLY A 396 -13.58 -37.41 7.31
N LEU A 397 -12.79 -36.96 8.30
CA LEU A 397 -11.56 -37.62 8.72
C LEU A 397 -11.87 -38.66 9.81
N SER A 398 -11.17 -39.78 9.77
CA SER A 398 -11.23 -40.78 10.84
C SER A 398 -10.46 -40.33 12.07
N LYS A 399 -10.83 -40.87 13.24
CA LYS A 399 -10.15 -40.59 14.50
C LYS A 399 -8.63 -40.86 14.44
N ILE A 400 -8.19 -41.86 13.67
CA ILE A 400 -6.76 -42.17 13.54
C ILE A 400 -6.02 -41.16 12.65
N GLU A 401 -6.67 -40.61 11.63
CA GLU A 401 -6.11 -39.53 10.81
C GLU A 401 -5.91 -38.27 11.65
N VAL A 402 -6.91 -37.90 12.46
CA VAL A 402 -6.79 -36.76 13.39
C VAL A 402 -5.68 -36.99 14.42
N ALA A 403 -5.65 -38.17 15.04
CA ALA A 403 -4.62 -38.51 16.02
C ALA A 403 -3.20 -38.46 15.43
N ASN A 404 -3.01 -38.95 14.21
CA ASN A 404 -1.73 -38.90 13.51
C ASN A 404 -1.29 -37.46 13.24
N ALA A 405 -2.21 -36.58 12.81
CA ALA A 405 -1.90 -35.17 12.55
C ALA A 405 -1.50 -34.42 13.84
N ILE A 406 -2.20 -34.69 14.95
CA ILE A 406 -1.86 -34.15 16.27
C ILE A 406 -0.48 -34.66 16.70
N ALA A 407 -0.24 -35.97 16.62
CA ALA A 407 1.03 -36.59 17.02
C ALA A 407 2.21 -36.06 16.20
N GLU A 408 2.04 -35.90 14.88
CA GLU A 408 3.04 -35.30 14.00
C GLU A 408 3.38 -33.87 14.46
N SER A 409 2.37 -33.06 14.76
CA SER A 409 2.56 -31.67 15.21
C SER A 409 3.25 -31.60 16.57
N ILE A 410 2.93 -32.52 17.49
CA ILE A 410 3.62 -32.64 18.78
C ILE A 410 5.10 -32.94 18.58
N GLN A 411 5.41 -33.90 17.71
CA GLN A 411 6.80 -34.30 17.46
C GLN A 411 7.63 -33.21 16.78
N GLN A 412 7.01 -32.38 15.94
CA GLN A 412 7.71 -31.36 15.16
C GLN A 412 7.90 -30.05 15.95
N SER A 413 6.90 -29.65 16.73
CA SER A 413 6.79 -28.26 17.19
C SER A 413 6.56 -28.07 18.68
N TYR A 414 6.17 -29.12 19.43
CA TYR A 414 5.86 -28.95 20.84
C TYR A 414 7.13 -28.74 21.68
N VAL A 415 7.19 -27.60 22.34
CA VAL A 415 8.21 -27.28 23.34
C VAL A 415 7.47 -26.97 24.64
N PRO A 416 7.68 -27.72 25.74
CA PRO A 416 7.00 -27.44 27.00
C PRO A 416 7.28 -26.00 27.47
N SER A 417 6.30 -25.38 28.13
CA SER A 417 6.48 -24.04 28.68
C SER A 417 7.60 -24.00 29.73
N LEU A 418 8.29 -22.86 29.84
CA LEU A 418 9.33 -22.70 30.85
C LEU A 418 8.76 -22.83 32.26
N ASP A 419 7.54 -22.33 32.50
CA ASP A 419 6.83 -22.44 33.79
C ASP A 419 6.52 -23.90 34.19
N ALA A 420 6.43 -24.81 33.22
CA ALA A 420 6.27 -26.24 33.49
C ALA A 420 7.60 -26.95 33.81
N ILE A 421 8.74 -26.33 33.46
CA ILE A 421 10.09 -26.91 33.60
C ILE A 421 10.84 -26.31 34.81
N CYS A 422 10.66 -25.02 35.07
CA CYS A 422 11.37 -24.23 36.09
C CYS A 422 10.41 -23.82 37.21
#